data_AF-A0AA35R8T7-F1
#
_entry.id   AF-A0AA35R8T7-F1
#
_cell.length_a   1.000
_cell.length_b   1.000
_cell.length_c   1.000
_cell.angle_alpha   90.00
_cell.angle_beta   90.00
_cell.angle_gamma   90.00
#
_symmetry.space_group_name_H-M   'P 1'
#
loop_
_entity.id
_entity.type
_entity.pdbx_description
1 polymer ?
#
loop_
_entity_poly.entity_id
_entity_poly.type
_entity_poly.pdbx_seq_one_letter_code
_entity_poly.pdbx_strand_id
1 'polypeptide(L)'
;MAAEEGISRVSAPIILLLEALVSLLLAVYLLWNYGDIRRQNPLVSVTTLLVWFLSFFIIFVLPVDVSSAFYHLCLENPYSFICFDSLKILWFIIYWLFFVLSWVVIPLGQSYVLASYFSVWKKIVRMLVENILIYLSLFVIFFILFVYLVVIKKIVALQETPWLIATASNTWGLVILTLLLGYGIVEVPRSLWNASRRSYTLSHCYFKAAKLCTDMSEADEKLSDAVERVNKVTQRLHYNDPLRKYVDIIIKKFPEEVQAEFNKGHDDYEDYRETSGEDSLCKSSLEKLLKQSMKAVRMSTEHSHSVGDPHRPVSRSGRRGNKNATPTHGFKSSLRPQSNKFLQRQSTLS
;
A
#
# COMPACT_ATOMS: atom_id res chain seq x y z
N MET A 1 -40.97 14.21 -30.64
CA MET A 1 -41.52 13.93 -29.29
C MET A 1 -41.56 12.44 -28.94
N ALA A 2 -42.58 11.63 -29.25
CA ALA A 2 -42.63 10.24 -28.77
C ALA A 2 -41.48 9.32 -29.26
N ALA A 3 -40.99 9.52 -30.49
CA ALA A 3 -39.85 8.77 -31.03
C ALA A 3 -38.51 9.20 -30.41
N GLU A 4 -38.34 10.49 -30.09
CA GLU A 4 -37.13 11.02 -29.44
C GLU A 4 -37.06 10.65 -27.95
N GLU A 5 -38.20 10.58 -27.27
CA GLU A 5 -38.32 10.04 -25.91
C GLU A 5 -38.01 8.54 -25.86
N GLY A 6 -38.38 7.78 -26.89
CA GLY A 6 -38.04 6.36 -27.01
C GLY A 6 -36.55 6.12 -27.22
N ILE A 7 -35.91 6.92 -28.07
CA ILE A 7 -34.47 6.80 -28.39
C ILE A 7 -33.61 7.21 -27.19
N SER A 8 -33.96 8.31 -26.51
CA SER A 8 -33.24 8.78 -25.31
C SER A 8 -33.28 7.76 -24.17
N ARG A 9 -34.44 7.11 -23.90
CA ARG A 9 -34.59 6.06 -22.88
C ARG A 9 -33.71 4.83 -23.09
N VAL A 10 -33.41 4.48 -24.33
CA VAL A 10 -32.56 3.32 -24.66
C VAL A 10 -31.08 3.72 -24.70
N SER A 11 -30.77 4.93 -25.17
CA SER A 11 -29.39 5.41 -25.32
C SER A 11 -28.68 5.68 -23.98
N ALA A 12 -29.37 6.21 -22.97
CA ALA A 12 -28.79 6.54 -21.67
C ALA A 12 -28.16 5.33 -20.92
N PRO A 13 -28.84 4.18 -20.74
CA PRO A 13 -28.21 3.01 -20.10
C PRO A 13 -27.06 2.44 -20.93
N ILE A 14 -27.12 2.53 -22.26
CA ILE A 14 -26.04 2.07 -23.15
C ILE A 14 -24.79 2.94 -22.95
N ILE A 15 -24.95 4.27 -22.85
CA ILE A 15 -23.84 5.19 -22.59
C ILE A 15 -23.19 4.88 -21.23
N LEU A 16 -23.99 4.71 -20.17
CA LEU A 16 -23.47 4.32 -18.85
C LEU A 16 -22.73 2.98 -18.86
N LEU A 17 -23.24 1.98 -19.59
CA LEU A 17 -22.58 0.69 -19.71
C LEU A 17 -21.26 0.80 -20.47
N LEU A 18 -21.20 1.66 -21.49
CA LEU A 18 -19.98 1.94 -22.24
C LEU A 18 -18.96 2.68 -21.37
N GLU A 19 -19.38 3.68 -20.60
CA GLU A 19 -18.52 4.36 -19.61
C GLU A 19 -17.99 3.39 -18.54
N ALA A 20 -18.85 2.52 -18.02
CA ALA A 20 -18.45 1.46 -17.10
C ALA A 20 -17.43 0.51 -17.75
N LEU A 21 -17.65 0.09 -19.00
CA LEU A 21 -16.72 -0.77 -19.72
C LEU A 21 -15.36 -0.08 -19.92
N VAL A 22 -15.35 1.18 -20.36
CA VAL A 22 -14.11 1.96 -20.57
C VAL A 22 -13.35 2.12 -19.25
N SER A 23 -14.05 2.46 -18.16
CA SER A 23 -13.43 2.59 -16.83
C SER A 23 -12.83 1.27 -16.33
N LEU A 24 -13.50 0.14 -16.60
CA LEU A 24 -13.00 -1.19 -16.25
C LEU A 24 -11.75 -1.55 -17.06
N LEU A 25 -11.78 -1.34 -18.39
CA LEU A 25 -10.64 -1.61 -19.26
C LEU A 25 -9.42 -0.78 -18.86
N LEU A 26 -9.62 0.49 -18.52
CA LEU A 26 -8.57 1.38 -18.02
C LEU A 26 -7.98 0.87 -16.69
N ALA A 27 -8.83 0.46 -15.75
CA ALA A 27 -8.39 -0.08 -14.47
C ALA A 27 -7.58 -1.37 -14.63
N VAL A 28 -8.03 -2.28 -15.50
CA VAL A 28 -7.30 -3.52 -15.83
C VAL A 28 -5.96 -3.21 -16.50
N TYR A 29 -5.93 -2.30 -17.47
CA TYR A 29 -4.70 -1.90 -18.16
C TYR A 29 -3.65 -1.35 -17.19
N LEU A 30 -4.06 -0.46 -16.28
CA LEU A 30 -3.14 0.06 -15.27
C LEU A 30 -2.68 -1.02 -14.30
N LEU A 31 -3.57 -1.94 -13.89
CA LEU A 31 -3.20 -3.00 -12.96
C LEU A 31 -2.22 -3.98 -13.61
N TRP A 32 -2.36 -4.23 -14.91
CA TRP A 32 -1.43 -5.06 -15.66
C TRP A 32 -0.06 -4.37 -15.85
N ASN A 33 -0.04 -3.07 -16.08
CA ASN A 33 1.21 -2.33 -16.32
C ASN A 33 1.99 -2.05 -15.03
N TYR A 34 1.30 -1.77 -13.92
CA TYR A 34 1.92 -1.38 -12.65
C TYR A 34 1.90 -2.47 -11.57
N GLY A 35 1.04 -3.48 -11.71
CA GLY A 35 0.90 -4.56 -10.73
C GLY A 35 1.66 -5.81 -11.12
N ASP A 36 2.34 -6.43 -10.15
CA ASP A 36 2.87 -7.78 -10.30
C ASP A 36 1.82 -8.82 -9.87
N ILE A 37 0.87 -9.09 -10.77
CA ILE A 37 -0.30 -9.94 -10.49
C ILE A 37 0.08 -11.37 -10.08
N ARG A 38 1.28 -11.84 -10.44
CA ARG A 38 1.74 -13.21 -10.20
C ARG A 38 2.32 -13.40 -8.80
N ARG A 39 2.97 -12.38 -8.25
CA ARG A 39 3.60 -12.45 -6.92
C ARG A 39 2.69 -11.93 -5.80
N GLN A 40 1.70 -11.11 -6.12
CA GLN A 40 0.82 -10.49 -5.13
C GLN A 40 -0.32 -11.41 -4.67
N ASN A 41 -0.85 -11.13 -3.48
CA ASN A 41 -2.04 -11.83 -2.97
C ASN A 41 -3.26 -11.41 -3.81
N PRO A 42 -4.05 -12.36 -4.36
CA PRO A 42 -5.18 -12.05 -5.23
C PRO A 42 -6.21 -11.10 -4.58
N LEU A 43 -6.35 -11.14 -3.24
CA LEU A 43 -7.22 -10.21 -2.52
C LEU A 43 -6.81 -8.75 -2.79
N VAL A 44 -5.51 -8.43 -2.72
CA VAL A 44 -5.00 -7.07 -2.94
C VAL A 44 -5.27 -6.63 -4.37
N SER A 45 -5.03 -7.50 -5.34
CA SER A 45 -5.26 -7.21 -6.75
C SER A 45 -6.73 -6.94 -7.05
N VAL A 46 -7.65 -7.76 -6.50
CA VAL A 46 -9.10 -7.57 -6.69
C VAL A 46 -9.58 -6.29 -6.02
N THR A 47 -9.18 -6.03 -4.78
CA THR A 47 -9.54 -4.79 -4.08
C THR A 47 -9.03 -3.58 -4.84
N THR A 48 -7.79 -3.60 -5.32
CA THR A 48 -7.20 -2.50 -6.10
C THR A 48 -7.97 -2.27 -7.40
N LEU A 49 -8.30 -3.34 -8.13
CA LEU A 49 -9.10 -3.26 -9.35
C LEU A 49 -10.46 -2.61 -9.09
N LEU A 50 -11.17 -3.02 -8.03
CA LEU A 50 -12.47 -2.46 -7.66
C LEU A 50 -12.37 -0.96 -7.31
N VAL A 51 -11.37 -0.55 -6.52
CA VAL A 51 -11.16 0.86 -6.16
C VAL A 51 -10.91 1.69 -7.41
N TRP A 52 -10.02 1.22 -8.30
CA TRP A 52 -9.68 1.95 -9.52
C TRP A 52 -10.85 2.03 -10.49
N PHE A 53 -11.56 0.93 -10.70
CA PHE A 53 -12.79 0.90 -11.49
C PHE A 53 -13.79 1.95 -11.00
N LEU A 54 -14.14 1.93 -9.71
CA LEU A 54 -15.10 2.87 -9.14
C LEU A 54 -14.60 4.32 -9.21
N SER A 55 -13.30 4.55 -9.06
CA SER A 55 -12.70 5.90 -9.13
C SER A 55 -12.76 6.47 -10.53
N PHE A 56 -12.41 5.68 -11.56
CA PHE A 56 -12.54 6.12 -12.95
C PHE A 56 -13.98 6.24 -13.39
N PHE A 57 -14.87 5.37 -12.89
CA PHE A 57 -16.29 5.43 -13.20
C PHE A 57 -16.91 6.76 -12.75
N ILE A 58 -16.57 7.26 -11.55
CA ILE A 58 -17.04 8.58 -11.08
C ILE A 58 -16.66 9.71 -12.04
N ILE A 59 -15.46 9.68 -12.62
CA ILE A 59 -14.98 10.72 -13.53
C ILE A 59 -15.87 10.83 -14.78
N PHE A 60 -16.41 9.70 -15.26
CA PHE A 60 -17.32 9.66 -16.41
C PHE A 60 -18.78 9.94 -16.02
N VAL A 61 -19.23 9.45 -14.86
CA VAL A 61 -20.59 9.67 -14.36
C VAL A 61 -20.84 11.13 -14.00
N LEU A 62 -19.83 11.86 -13.50
CA LEU A 62 -20.00 13.23 -13.01
C LEU A 62 -20.45 14.22 -14.11
N PRO A 63 -19.88 14.24 -15.33
CA PRO A 63 -20.43 15.01 -16.45
C PRO A 63 -21.89 14.68 -16.78
N VAL A 64 -22.29 13.41 -16.67
CA VAL A 64 -23.67 12.98 -16.93
C VAL A 64 -24.61 13.48 -15.83
N ASP A 65 -24.19 13.38 -14.57
CA ASP A 65 -24.91 13.94 -13.42
C ASP A 65 -25.12 15.45 -13.59
N VAL A 66 -24.04 16.19 -13.85
CA VAL A 66 -24.08 17.64 -14.06
C VAL A 66 -25.01 18.00 -15.22
N SER A 67 -24.89 17.34 -16.37
CA SER A 67 -25.77 17.63 -17.52
C SER A 67 -27.25 17.31 -17.24
N SER A 68 -27.52 16.22 -16.50
CA SER A 68 -28.87 15.87 -16.07
C SER A 68 -29.46 16.84 -15.04
N ALA A 69 -28.62 17.44 -14.18
CA ALA A 69 -29.05 18.47 -13.23
C ALA A 69 -29.39 19.79 -13.94
N PHE A 70 -28.60 20.18 -14.95
CA PHE A 70 -28.85 21.38 -15.76
C PHE A 70 -30.04 21.24 -16.71
N TYR A 71 -30.51 20.03 -17.02
CA TYR A 71 -31.75 19.81 -17.79
C TYR A 71 -32.97 20.50 -17.16
N HIS A 72 -33.06 20.58 -15.83
CA HIS A 72 -34.16 21.29 -15.17
C HIS A 72 -34.21 22.80 -15.51
N LEU A 73 -33.12 23.36 -16.03
CA LEU A 73 -33.00 24.77 -16.41
C LEU A 73 -33.20 25.01 -17.92
N CYS A 74 -33.06 23.97 -18.75
CA CYS A 74 -33.16 24.06 -20.21
C CYS A 74 -34.19 23.04 -20.73
N LEU A 75 -35.30 23.51 -21.30
CA LEU A 75 -36.46 22.75 -21.79
C LEU A 75 -36.17 21.79 -22.97
N GLU A 76 -34.94 21.31 -23.15
CA GLU A 76 -34.52 20.47 -24.28
C GLU A 76 -33.77 19.22 -23.78
N ASN A 77 -34.17 18.04 -24.26
CA ASN A 77 -33.67 16.75 -23.80
C ASN A 77 -32.23 16.50 -24.28
N PRO A 78 -31.22 16.44 -23.39
CA PRO A 78 -29.90 16.00 -23.81
C PRO A 78 -29.93 14.50 -24.15
N TYR A 79 -29.15 14.09 -25.16
CA TYR A 79 -29.03 12.69 -25.60
C TYR A 79 -28.65 11.71 -24.49
N SER A 80 -28.07 12.19 -23.39
CA SER A 80 -27.59 11.43 -22.23
C SER A 80 -28.41 11.70 -20.95
N PHE A 81 -29.68 12.09 -21.08
CA PHE A 81 -30.55 12.31 -19.92
C PHE A 81 -30.84 11.01 -19.15
N ILE A 82 -30.57 11.01 -17.84
CA ILE A 82 -30.92 9.94 -16.91
C ILE A 82 -31.95 10.48 -15.92
N CYS A 83 -32.96 9.67 -15.60
CA CYS A 83 -33.95 10.03 -14.60
C CYS A 83 -33.30 10.24 -13.22
N PHE A 84 -33.70 11.29 -12.51
CA PHE A 84 -33.18 11.66 -11.21
C PHE A 84 -33.22 10.53 -10.17
N ASP A 85 -34.27 9.70 -10.19
CA ASP A 85 -34.39 8.57 -9.27
C ASP A 85 -33.34 7.48 -9.55
N SER A 86 -33.07 7.19 -10.82
CA SER A 86 -32.02 6.23 -11.21
C SER A 86 -30.63 6.74 -10.83
N LEU A 87 -30.38 8.04 -10.98
CA LEU A 87 -29.12 8.67 -10.63
C LEU A 87 -28.87 8.69 -9.12
N LYS A 88 -29.92 8.93 -8.31
CA LYS A 88 -29.86 8.78 -6.85
C LYS A 88 -29.50 7.36 -6.43
N ILE A 89 -30.13 6.35 -7.04
CA ILE A 89 -29.84 4.94 -6.76
C ILE A 89 -28.39 4.62 -7.14
N LEU A 90 -27.93 5.10 -8.29
CA LEU A 90 -26.54 4.93 -8.74
C LEU A 90 -25.56 5.51 -7.73
N TRP A 91 -25.74 6.77 -7.33
CA TRP A 91 -24.89 7.44 -6.34
C TRP A 91 -24.95 6.78 -4.97
N PHE A 92 -26.14 6.32 -4.55
CA PHE A 92 -26.29 5.56 -3.32
C PHE A 92 -25.42 4.28 -3.36
N ILE A 93 -25.51 3.51 -4.44
CA ILE A 93 -24.71 2.28 -4.60
C ILE A 93 -23.20 2.60 -4.61
N ILE A 94 -22.77 3.57 -5.42
CA ILE A 94 -21.36 3.98 -5.52
C ILE A 94 -20.84 4.41 -4.15
N TYR A 95 -21.59 5.25 -3.43
CA TYR A 95 -21.21 5.74 -2.11
C TYR A 95 -21.01 4.60 -1.12
N TRP A 96 -21.99 3.69 -0.99
CA TRP A 96 -21.91 2.59 -0.04
C TRP A 96 -20.85 1.56 -0.41
N LEU A 97 -20.60 1.36 -1.71
CA LEU A 97 -19.46 0.58 -2.17
C LEU A 97 -18.15 1.22 -1.69
N PHE A 98 -17.92 2.50 -1.95
CA PHE A 98 -16.73 3.19 -1.46
C PHE A 98 -16.61 3.16 0.05
N PHE A 99 -17.72 3.37 0.76
CA PHE A 99 -17.74 3.31 2.22
C PHE A 99 -17.24 1.96 2.73
N VAL A 100 -17.81 0.84 2.23
CA VAL A 100 -17.40 -0.50 2.64
C VAL A 100 -15.96 -0.79 2.22
N LEU A 101 -15.56 -0.37 1.01
CA LEU A 101 -14.19 -0.55 0.55
C LEU A 101 -13.18 0.18 1.45
N SER A 102 -13.43 1.46 1.75
CA SER A 102 -12.53 2.31 2.54
C SER A 102 -12.48 1.92 4.01
N TRP A 103 -13.61 1.58 4.63
CA TRP A 103 -13.68 1.35 6.07
C TRP A 103 -13.53 -0.11 6.49
N VAL A 104 -13.85 -1.04 5.60
CA VAL A 104 -13.83 -2.48 5.90
C VAL A 104 -12.81 -3.20 5.05
N VAL A 105 -12.94 -3.17 3.72
CA VAL A 105 -12.14 -4.04 2.85
C VAL A 105 -10.66 -3.67 2.86
N ILE A 106 -10.32 -2.39 2.72
CA ILE A 106 -8.93 -1.93 2.66
C ILE A 106 -8.21 -2.14 4.00
N PRO A 107 -8.71 -1.64 5.15
CA PRO A 107 -7.99 -1.78 6.42
C PRO A 107 -7.86 -3.25 6.86
N LEU A 108 -8.92 -4.04 6.72
CA LEU A 108 -8.87 -5.48 7.04
C LEU A 108 -8.00 -6.25 6.05
N GLY A 109 -8.04 -5.90 4.76
CA GLY A 109 -7.20 -6.49 3.73
C GLY A 109 -5.70 -6.26 4.00
N GLN A 110 -5.34 -5.03 4.39
CA GLN A 110 -3.96 -4.69 4.79
C GLN A 110 -3.53 -5.51 6.00
N SER A 111 -4.31 -5.53 7.08
CA SER A 111 -3.99 -6.33 8.27
C SER A 111 -3.93 -7.84 7.97
N TYR A 112 -4.80 -8.35 7.11
CA TYR A 112 -4.82 -9.78 6.73
C TYR A 112 -3.55 -10.19 5.97
N VAL A 113 -3.11 -9.38 5.00
CA VAL A 113 -1.89 -9.64 4.22
C VAL A 113 -0.65 -9.50 5.11
N LEU A 114 -0.67 -8.57 6.06
CA LEU A 114 0.42 -8.35 6.99
C LEU A 114 0.51 -9.43 8.08
N ALA A 115 -0.60 -10.10 8.41
CA ALA A 115 -0.69 -11.11 9.47
C ALA A 115 0.10 -12.41 9.17
N SER A 116 1.15 -12.63 9.95
CA SER A 116 2.01 -13.82 9.92
C SER A 116 1.48 -14.95 10.83
N TYR A 117 0.43 -15.65 10.40
CA TYR A 117 -0.10 -16.83 11.09
C TYR A 117 -0.37 -17.98 10.12
N PHE A 118 -0.27 -19.23 10.57
CA PHE A 118 -0.61 -20.39 9.73
C PHE A 118 -2.13 -20.66 9.66
N SER A 119 -2.88 -20.27 10.69
CA SER A 119 -4.34 -20.47 10.75
C SER A 119 -5.09 -19.24 10.24
N VAL A 120 -6.08 -19.47 9.36
CA VAL A 120 -6.97 -18.42 8.83
C VAL A 120 -7.76 -17.74 9.94
N TRP A 121 -8.25 -18.50 10.93
CA TRP A 121 -9.02 -17.95 12.05
C TRP A 121 -8.19 -16.97 12.89
N LYS A 122 -6.95 -17.34 13.21
CA LYS A 122 -6.03 -16.44 13.94
C LYS A 122 -5.76 -15.16 13.15
N LYS A 123 -5.70 -15.22 11.82
CA LYS A 123 -5.57 -14.01 10.98
C LYS A 123 -6.80 -13.12 11.05
N ILE A 124 -8.01 -13.70 11.01
CA ILE A 124 -9.27 -12.96 11.07
C ILE A 124 -9.41 -12.21 12.41
N VAL A 125 -9.16 -12.90 13.53
CA VAL A 125 -9.20 -12.25 14.85
C VAL A 125 -8.14 -11.16 14.94
N ARG A 126 -6.93 -11.43 14.44
CA ARG A 126 -5.84 -10.46 14.46
C ARG A 126 -6.17 -9.20 13.66
N MET A 127 -6.71 -9.33 12.44
CA MET A 127 -7.01 -8.16 11.61
C MET A 127 -8.10 -7.27 12.23
N LEU A 128 -9.07 -7.86 12.95
CA LEU A 128 -10.08 -7.09 13.67
C LEU A 128 -9.48 -6.35 14.86
N VAL A 129 -8.62 -7.01 15.64
CA VAL A 129 -7.96 -6.40 16.81
C VAL A 129 -7.03 -5.25 16.38
N GLU A 130 -6.32 -5.38 15.26
CA GLU A 130 -5.44 -4.30 14.78
C GLU A 130 -6.20 -3.05 14.35
N ASN A 131 -7.44 -3.20 13.85
CA ASN A 131 -8.27 -2.09 13.39
C ASN A 131 -9.28 -1.59 14.45
N ILE A 132 -9.30 -2.20 15.65
CA ILE A 132 -10.30 -1.90 16.68
C ILE A 132 -10.27 -0.45 17.13
N LEU A 133 -9.09 0.19 17.17
CA LEU A 133 -8.94 1.58 17.60
C LEU A 133 -9.65 2.53 16.62
N ILE A 134 -9.49 2.30 15.32
CA ILE A 134 -10.13 3.12 14.28
C ILE A 134 -11.66 2.96 14.39
N TYR A 135 -12.14 1.72 14.52
CA TYR A 135 -13.57 1.44 14.64
C TYR A 135 -14.19 2.00 15.93
N LEU A 136 -13.47 1.92 17.05
CA LEU A 136 -13.90 2.53 18.30
C LEU A 136 -14.01 4.05 18.16
N SER A 137 -13.02 4.69 17.52
CA SER A 137 -13.05 6.15 17.31
C SER A 137 -14.23 6.60 16.44
N LEU A 138 -14.58 5.83 15.40
CA LEU A 138 -15.76 6.09 14.56
C LEU A 138 -17.06 5.89 15.34
N PHE A 139 -17.13 4.82 16.13
CA PHE A 139 -18.30 4.53 16.93
C PHE A 139 -18.60 5.64 17.94
N VAL A 140 -17.56 6.22 18.56
CA VAL A 140 -17.72 7.37 19.49
C VAL A 140 -18.33 8.58 18.76
N ILE A 141 -17.84 8.94 17.58
CA ILE A 141 -18.38 10.08 16.81
C ILE A 141 -19.82 9.81 16.37
N PHE A 142 -20.08 8.60 15.85
CA PHE A 142 -21.44 8.17 15.50
C PHE A 142 -22.37 8.27 16.71
N PHE A 143 -21.94 7.81 17.89
CA PHE A 143 -22.73 7.86 19.11
C PHE A 143 -23.04 9.29 19.56
N ILE A 144 -22.05 10.20 19.52
CA ILE A 144 -22.25 11.62 19.83
C ILE A 144 -23.29 12.25 18.89
N LEU A 145 -23.16 12.01 17.58
CA LEU A 145 -24.10 12.53 16.58
C LEU A 145 -25.50 11.89 16.73
N PHE A 146 -25.56 10.61 17.08
CA PHE A 146 -26.81 9.90 17.35
C PHE A 146 -27.55 10.51 18.55
N VAL A 147 -26.85 10.73 19.68
CA VAL A 147 -27.42 11.38 20.87
C VAL A 147 -27.89 12.80 20.53
N TYR A 148 -27.08 13.57 19.79
CA TYR A 148 -27.46 14.92 19.32
C TYR A 148 -28.79 14.91 18.55
N LEU A 149 -28.97 13.97 17.62
CA LEU A 149 -30.20 13.85 16.84
C LEU A 149 -31.40 13.44 17.69
N VAL A 150 -31.25 12.45 18.56
CA VAL A 150 -32.35 11.97 19.41
C VAL A 150 -32.82 13.07 20.36
N VAL A 151 -31.90 13.79 21.00
CA VAL A 151 -32.21 14.82 21.99
C VAL A 151 -32.85 16.07 21.36
N ILE A 152 -32.27 16.57 20.26
CA ILE A 152 -32.67 17.87 19.70
C ILE A 152 -33.75 17.70 18.64
N LYS A 153 -33.62 16.69 17.77
CA LYS A 153 -34.56 16.52 16.65
C LYS A 153 -35.75 15.62 17.02
N LYS A 154 -35.70 14.86 18.12
CA LYS A 154 -36.75 13.92 18.56
C LYS A 154 -37.18 12.91 17.48
N ILE A 155 -36.30 12.62 16.52
CA ILE A 155 -36.57 11.67 15.45
C ILE A 155 -36.07 10.29 15.91
N VAL A 156 -36.97 9.29 15.89
CA VAL A 156 -36.61 7.88 16.12
C VAL A 156 -36.19 7.27 14.79
N ALA A 157 -34.93 6.86 14.71
CA ALA A 157 -34.08 7.15 13.56
C ALA A 157 -33.69 5.95 12.69
N LEU A 158 -34.40 4.81 12.73
CA LEU A 158 -33.97 3.62 11.99
C LEU A 158 -33.84 3.86 10.47
N GLN A 159 -34.78 4.60 9.88
CA GLN A 159 -34.77 4.92 8.44
C GLN A 159 -33.68 5.94 8.06
N GLU A 160 -33.29 6.80 9.00
CA GLU A 160 -32.28 7.86 8.78
C GLU A 160 -30.85 7.41 9.17
N THR A 161 -30.69 6.20 9.72
CA THR A 161 -29.38 5.67 10.12
C THR A 161 -28.33 5.65 9.00
N PRO A 162 -28.64 5.33 7.73
CA PRO A 162 -27.62 5.30 6.68
C PRO A 162 -26.99 6.69 6.45
N TRP A 163 -27.81 7.74 6.46
CA TRP A 163 -27.36 9.13 6.28
C TRP A 163 -26.56 9.62 7.49
N LEU A 164 -26.93 9.18 8.69
CA LEU A 164 -26.17 9.46 9.90
C LEU A 164 -24.77 8.83 9.86
N ILE A 165 -24.67 7.57 9.47
CA ILE A 165 -23.39 6.86 9.30
C ILE A 165 -22.52 7.60 8.27
N ALA A 166 -23.12 7.98 7.14
CA ALA A 166 -22.43 8.72 6.10
C ALA A 166 -21.86 10.06 6.62
N THR A 167 -22.68 10.80 7.37
CA THR A 167 -22.28 12.08 7.98
C THR A 167 -21.21 11.91 9.04
N ALA A 168 -21.32 10.88 9.89
CA ALA A 168 -20.35 10.57 10.94
C ALA A 168 -18.97 10.23 10.37
N SER A 169 -18.92 9.44 9.29
CA SER A 169 -17.67 9.10 8.63
C SER A 169 -17.00 10.30 7.96
N ASN A 170 -17.78 11.15 7.27
CA ASN A 170 -17.26 12.36 6.65
C ASN A 170 -16.76 13.38 7.68
N THR A 171 -17.45 13.52 8.81
CA THR A 171 -17.00 14.40 9.90
C THR A 171 -15.68 13.94 10.52
N TRP A 172 -15.47 12.63 10.71
CA TRP A 172 -14.16 12.11 11.14
C TRP A 172 -13.04 12.48 10.16
N GLY A 173 -13.29 12.33 8.85
CA GLY A 173 -12.33 12.69 7.81
C GLY A 173 -11.99 14.18 7.82
N LEU A 174 -13.00 15.04 7.98
CA LEU A 174 -12.81 16.49 8.10
C LEU A 174 -12.02 16.86 9.35
N VAL A 175 -12.30 16.24 10.50
CA VAL A 175 -11.55 16.47 11.74
C VAL A 175 -10.06 16.16 11.53
N ILE A 176 -9.74 15.01 10.94
CA ILE A 176 -8.35 14.64 10.64
C ILE A 176 -7.72 15.59 9.64
N LEU A 177 -8.44 15.95 8.57
CA LEU A 177 -7.95 16.88 7.55
C LEU A 177 -7.64 18.25 8.18
N THR A 178 -8.52 18.77 9.03
CA THR A 178 -8.28 20.05 9.72
C THR A 178 -7.06 19.99 10.63
N LEU A 179 -6.87 18.91 11.38
CA LEU A 179 -5.70 18.73 12.25
C LEU A 179 -4.40 18.62 11.44
N LEU A 180 -4.39 17.86 10.34
CA LEU A 180 -3.21 17.67 9.49
C LEU A 180 -2.88 18.91 8.65
N LEU A 181 -3.89 19.68 8.23
CA LEU A 181 -3.72 20.90 7.44
C LEU A 181 -2.87 21.93 8.19
N GLY A 182 -3.03 22.04 9.51
CA GLY A 182 -2.22 22.95 10.33
C GLY A 182 -0.72 22.67 10.22
N TYR A 183 -0.33 21.38 10.27
CA TYR A 183 1.06 20.98 10.07
C TYR A 183 1.52 21.20 8.61
N GLY A 184 0.68 20.81 7.65
CA GLY A 184 0.99 20.90 6.22
C GLY A 184 1.27 22.33 5.75
N ILE A 185 0.51 23.32 6.23
CA ILE A 185 0.69 24.74 5.85
C ILE A 185 2.06 25.28 6.27
N VAL A 186 2.62 24.80 7.39
CA VAL A 186 3.90 25.30 7.91
C VAL A 186 5.08 24.48 7.39
N GLU A 187 4.99 23.16 7.48
CA GLU A 187 6.14 22.30 7.18
C GLU A 187 6.42 22.19 5.68
N VAL A 188 5.39 22.22 4.82
CA VAL A 188 5.60 22.10 3.37
C VAL A 188 6.42 23.28 2.82
N PRO A 189 6.04 24.56 3.03
CA PRO A 189 6.87 25.69 2.57
C PRO A 189 8.27 25.71 3.19
N ARG A 190 8.38 25.37 4.49
CA ARG A 190 9.66 25.29 5.19
C ARG A 190 10.58 24.25 4.56
N SER A 191 10.05 23.06 4.27
CA SER A 191 10.81 21.98 3.64
C SER A 191 11.27 22.37 2.23
N LEU A 192 10.41 23.01 1.43
CA LEU A 192 10.75 23.54 0.10
C LEU A 192 11.85 24.60 0.15
N TRP A 193 11.75 25.54 1.09
CA TRP A 193 12.75 26.58 1.29
C TRP A 193 14.11 25.98 1.68
N ASN A 194 14.12 25.02 2.60
CA ASN A 194 15.32 24.32 3.01
C ASN A 194 15.91 23.46 1.89
N ALA A 195 15.08 22.81 1.08
CA ALA A 195 15.51 22.02 -0.07
C ALA A 195 16.22 22.86 -1.16
N SER A 196 15.85 24.13 -1.30
CA SER A 196 16.48 25.07 -2.24
C SER A 196 17.93 25.43 -1.83
N ARG A 197 18.26 25.38 -0.53
CA ARG A 197 19.59 25.71 -0.01
C ARG A 197 20.57 24.57 -0.24
N ARG A 198 21.40 24.66 -1.29
CA ARG A 198 22.34 23.60 -1.70
C ARG A 198 23.22 23.06 -0.58
N SER A 199 23.81 23.92 0.25
CA SER A 199 24.69 23.49 1.34
C SER A 199 23.94 22.69 2.41
N TYR A 200 22.74 23.17 2.79
CA TYR A 200 21.87 22.46 3.74
C TYR A 200 21.43 21.11 3.17
N THR A 201 20.94 21.11 1.93
CA THR A 201 20.47 19.89 1.25
C THR A 201 21.59 18.87 1.11
N LEU A 202 22.81 19.30 0.77
CA LEU A 202 23.95 18.40 0.65
C LEU A 202 24.31 17.75 2.00
N SER A 203 24.44 18.54 3.07
CA SER A 203 24.72 18.02 4.41
C SER A 203 23.61 17.08 4.90
N HIS A 204 22.36 17.46 4.67
CA HIS A 204 21.21 16.63 5.01
C HIS A 204 21.19 15.32 4.22
N CYS A 205 21.52 15.35 2.93
CA CYS A 205 21.63 14.14 2.09
C CYS A 205 22.78 13.24 2.55
N TYR A 206 23.94 13.77 2.91
CA TYR A 206 25.03 12.96 3.46
C TYR A 206 24.62 12.29 4.77
N PHE A 207 23.98 13.03 5.68
CA PHE A 207 23.47 12.47 6.93
C PHE A 207 22.40 11.40 6.66
N LYS A 208 21.46 11.67 5.76
CA LYS A 208 20.40 10.72 5.38
C LYS A 208 20.99 9.47 4.71
N ALA A 209 21.99 9.61 3.87
CA ALA A 209 22.68 8.49 3.22
C ALA A 209 23.43 7.63 4.25
N ALA A 210 24.15 8.25 5.19
CA ALA A 210 24.81 7.54 6.28
C ALA A 210 23.78 6.78 7.13
N LYS A 211 22.66 7.43 7.50
CA LYS A 211 21.57 6.80 8.23
C LYS A 211 20.94 5.64 7.47
N LEU A 212 20.59 5.83 6.19
CA LEU A 212 20.02 4.77 5.35
C LEU A 212 20.97 3.57 5.21
N CYS A 213 22.28 3.81 5.13
CA CYS A 213 23.29 2.75 5.11
C CYS A 213 23.32 1.98 6.43
N THR A 214 23.26 2.66 7.57
CA THR A 214 23.14 2.01 8.89
C THR A 214 21.84 1.21 9.01
N ASP A 215 20.70 1.81 8.62
CA ASP A 215 19.39 1.16 8.68
C ASP A 215 19.35 -0.10 7.76
N MET A 216 19.99 -0.03 6.58
CA MET A 216 20.14 -1.17 5.67
C MET A 216 21.00 -2.28 6.29
N SER A 217 22.15 -1.92 6.87
CA SER A 217 23.03 -2.89 7.54
C SER A 217 22.32 -3.60 8.69
N GLU A 218 21.53 -2.87 9.49
CA GLU A 218 20.72 -3.46 10.58
C GLU A 218 19.59 -4.37 10.04
N ALA A 219 18.98 -4.01 8.91
CA ALA A 219 17.97 -4.84 8.27
C ALA A 219 18.55 -6.14 7.71
N ASP A 220 19.75 -6.10 7.12
CA ASP A 220 20.47 -7.26 6.60
C ASP A 220 20.92 -8.19 7.73
N GLU A 221 21.41 -7.65 8.84
CA GLU A 221 21.75 -8.43 10.04
C GLU A 221 20.52 -9.17 10.57
N LYS A 222 19.37 -8.49 10.73
CA LYS A 222 18.11 -9.12 11.16
C LYS A 222 17.63 -10.21 10.18
N LEU A 223 17.89 -10.05 8.89
CA LEU A 223 17.57 -11.06 7.89
C LEU A 223 18.46 -12.29 8.06
N SER A 224 19.78 -12.09 8.24
CA SER A 224 20.74 -13.15 8.52
C SER A 224 20.39 -13.92 9.80
N ASP A 225 20.09 -13.21 10.89
CA ASP A 225 19.61 -13.80 12.15
C ASP A 225 18.36 -14.65 11.96
N ALA A 226 17.41 -14.19 11.14
CA ALA A 226 16.19 -14.92 10.85
C ALA A 226 16.48 -16.19 10.04
N VAL A 227 17.40 -16.12 9.06
CA VAL A 227 17.86 -17.27 8.26
C VAL A 227 18.55 -18.31 9.16
N GLU A 228 19.46 -17.88 10.03
CA GLU A 228 20.15 -18.78 10.95
C GLU A 228 19.17 -19.49 11.90
N ARG A 229 18.18 -18.76 12.44
CA ARG A 229 17.13 -19.36 13.27
C ARG A 229 16.30 -20.39 12.51
N VAL A 230 15.93 -20.11 11.26
CA VAL A 230 15.20 -21.07 10.42
C VAL A 230 16.07 -22.30 10.17
N ASN A 231 17.35 -22.12 9.82
CA ASN A 231 18.31 -23.21 9.60
C ASN A 231 18.46 -24.11 10.83
N LYS A 232 18.63 -23.53 12.02
CA LYS A 232 18.68 -24.29 13.28
C LYS A 232 17.42 -25.12 13.53
N VAL A 233 16.25 -24.60 13.20
CA VAL A 233 14.98 -25.35 13.31
C VAL A 233 14.89 -26.44 12.24
N THR A 234 15.30 -26.16 11.01
CA THR A 234 15.32 -27.12 9.91
C THR A 234 16.22 -28.32 10.22
N GLN A 235 17.42 -28.10 10.77
CA GLN A 235 18.37 -29.15 11.15
C GLN A 235 17.83 -30.06 12.27
N ARG A 236 16.98 -29.54 13.16
CA ARG A 236 16.37 -30.30 14.25
C ARG A 236 15.18 -31.16 13.82
N LEU A 237 14.63 -30.93 12.63
CA LEU A 237 13.42 -31.59 12.14
C LEU A 237 13.75 -32.69 11.15
N HIS A 238 13.35 -33.92 11.48
CA HIS A 238 13.46 -35.05 10.56
C HIS A 238 12.53 -34.86 9.34
N TYR A 239 12.86 -35.48 8.21
CA TYR A 239 12.09 -35.35 6.95
C TYR A 239 10.59 -35.70 7.10
N ASN A 240 10.26 -36.62 8.00
CA ASN A 240 8.89 -37.11 8.23
C ASN A 240 8.12 -36.35 9.32
N ASP A 241 8.67 -35.28 9.91
CA ASP A 241 7.98 -34.54 10.96
C ASP A 241 6.79 -33.74 10.39
N PRO A 242 5.56 -33.85 10.94
CA PRO A 242 4.43 -33.00 10.56
C PRO A 242 4.72 -31.49 10.58
N LEU A 243 5.71 -31.05 11.37
CA LEU A 243 6.14 -29.66 11.48
C LEU A 243 6.95 -29.16 10.28
N ARG A 244 7.57 -30.07 9.50
CA ARG A 244 8.39 -29.74 8.32
C ARG A 244 7.60 -28.91 7.30
N LYS A 245 6.33 -29.27 7.08
CA LYS A 245 5.41 -28.51 6.21
C LYS A 245 5.31 -27.03 6.57
N TYR A 246 5.34 -26.68 7.86
CA TYR A 246 5.26 -25.29 8.29
C TYR A 246 6.59 -24.54 8.07
N VAL A 247 7.72 -25.22 8.20
CA VAL A 247 9.05 -24.67 7.92
C VAL A 247 9.24 -24.44 6.43
N ASP A 248 8.81 -25.35 5.57
CA ASP A 248 8.88 -25.17 4.12
C ASP A 248 8.06 -23.94 3.65
N ILE A 249 6.89 -23.71 4.30
CA ILE A 249 6.11 -22.48 4.08
C ILE A 249 6.90 -21.24 4.47
N ILE A 250 7.68 -21.30 5.56
CA ILE A 250 8.53 -20.19 6.02
C ILE A 250 9.67 -19.94 5.03
N ILE A 251 10.38 -21.00 4.59
CA ILE A 251 11.50 -20.90 3.64
C ILE A 251 11.03 -20.24 2.33
N LYS A 252 9.86 -20.61 1.82
CA LYS A 252 9.27 -20.02 0.61
C LYS A 252 8.98 -18.52 0.71
N LYS A 253 8.97 -17.94 1.93
CA LYS A 253 8.74 -16.50 2.13
C LYS A 253 10.01 -15.64 2.00
N PHE A 254 11.18 -16.24 2.01
CA PHE A 254 12.44 -15.52 1.79
C PHE A 254 12.64 -15.21 0.29
N PRO A 255 13.51 -14.24 -0.06
CA PRO A 255 13.93 -14.02 -1.45
C PRO A 255 14.55 -15.27 -2.07
N GLU A 256 14.41 -15.44 -3.39
CA GLU A 256 14.93 -16.61 -4.14
C GLU A 256 16.45 -16.81 -3.91
N GLU A 257 17.20 -15.71 -3.75
CA GLU A 257 18.64 -15.72 -3.45
C GLU A 257 18.96 -16.45 -2.13
N VAL A 258 18.18 -16.18 -1.08
CA VAL A 258 18.35 -16.76 0.25
C VAL A 258 17.77 -18.18 0.29
N GLN A 259 16.73 -18.48 -0.50
CA GLN A 259 16.18 -19.83 -0.63
C GLN A 259 17.23 -20.85 -1.09
N ALA A 260 18.15 -20.45 -1.97
CA ALA A 260 19.22 -21.31 -2.46
C ALA A 260 20.23 -21.69 -1.36
N GLU A 261 20.41 -20.87 -0.33
CA GLU A 261 21.30 -21.13 0.79
C GLU A 261 20.79 -22.28 1.67
N PHE A 262 19.46 -22.36 1.88
CA PHE A 262 18.83 -23.45 2.62
C PHE A 262 19.01 -24.83 1.95
N ASN A 263 19.14 -24.87 0.62
CA ASN A 263 19.28 -26.11 -0.14
C ASN A 263 20.72 -26.63 -0.19
N LYS A 264 21.73 -25.77 0.03
CA LYS A 264 23.15 -26.14 -0.05
C LYS A 264 23.67 -26.89 1.17
N GLY A 265 22.99 -26.79 2.31
CA GLY A 265 23.45 -27.36 3.59
C GLY A 265 22.81 -28.69 4.00
N HIS A 266 22.06 -29.35 3.11
CA HIS A 266 21.30 -30.58 3.44
C HIS A 266 22.07 -31.89 3.18
N ASP A 267 23.27 -31.83 2.59
CA ASP A 267 23.98 -33.04 2.14
C ASP A 267 24.90 -33.67 3.20
N ASP A 268 25.23 -32.96 4.29
CA ASP A 268 26.27 -33.37 5.24
C ASP A 268 25.82 -33.32 6.73
N TYR A 269 24.85 -34.12 7.16
CA TYR A 269 24.57 -34.24 8.61
C TYR A 269 24.69 -35.68 9.12
N GLU A 270 25.79 -35.94 9.82
CA GLU A 270 26.00 -37.10 10.68
C GLU A 270 25.18 -36.97 11.99
N ASP A 271 24.65 -38.10 12.43
CA ASP A 271 23.79 -38.28 13.60
C ASP A 271 24.57 -38.11 14.91
N TYR A 272 24.64 -36.89 15.43
CA TYR A 272 24.98 -36.66 16.84
C TYR A 272 23.71 -36.38 17.64
N ARG A 273 23.20 -37.47 18.23
CA ARG A 273 22.19 -37.46 19.28
C ARG A 273 22.75 -36.77 20.54
N GLU A 274 22.48 -35.48 20.71
CA GLU A 274 22.52 -34.85 22.03
C GLU A 274 21.12 -34.42 22.49
N THR A 275 20.71 -35.06 23.57
CA THR A 275 19.48 -34.89 24.32
C THR A 275 19.44 -33.60 25.13
N SER A 276 18.26 -32.99 25.17
CA SER A 276 17.70 -32.23 26.31
C SER A 276 18.06 -30.75 26.46
N GLY A 277 17.33 -29.93 25.69
CA GLY A 277 16.81 -28.65 26.15
C GLY A 277 15.38 -28.52 25.63
N GLU A 278 14.38 -28.90 26.43
CA GLU A 278 12.96 -28.81 26.12
C GLU A 278 12.50 -27.35 25.99
N ASP A 279 12.76 -26.73 24.84
CA ASP A 279 11.79 -25.83 24.23
C ASP A 279 11.07 -26.65 23.17
N SER A 280 9.97 -27.32 23.56
CA SER A 280 9.15 -28.08 22.61
C SER A 280 8.87 -27.20 21.37
N LEU A 281 9.35 -27.67 20.21
CA LEU A 281 9.14 -27.02 18.91
C LEU A 281 7.64 -27.08 18.60
N CYS A 282 6.91 -26.11 19.12
CA CYS A 282 5.47 -26.06 19.01
C CYS A 282 5.07 -25.13 17.85
N LYS A 283 3.84 -25.32 17.36
CA LYS A 283 3.25 -24.45 16.34
C LYS A 283 3.32 -22.95 16.71
N SER A 284 3.24 -22.61 18.00
CA SER A 284 3.37 -21.23 18.50
C SER A 284 4.78 -20.67 18.30
N SER A 285 5.83 -21.47 18.54
CA SER A 285 7.22 -21.10 18.28
C SER A 285 7.48 -20.89 16.79
N LEU A 286 6.94 -21.75 15.92
CA LEU A 286 7.02 -21.56 14.47
C LEU A 286 6.23 -20.33 13.99
N GLU A 287 5.08 -20.01 14.61
CA GLU A 287 4.33 -18.78 14.31
C GLU A 287 5.14 -17.53 14.68
N LYS A 288 5.85 -17.54 15.81
CA LYS A 288 6.76 -16.45 16.20
C LYS A 288 7.92 -16.32 15.21
N LEU A 289 8.51 -17.44 14.80
CA LEU A 289 9.61 -17.46 13.86
C LEU A 289 9.18 -16.97 12.47
N LEU A 290 8.00 -17.39 11.97
CA LEU A 290 7.39 -16.86 10.75
C LEU A 290 7.14 -15.35 10.84
N LYS A 291 6.70 -14.86 12.01
CA LYS A 291 6.49 -13.43 12.23
C LYS A 291 7.80 -12.66 12.18
N GLN A 292 8.86 -13.17 12.80
CA GLN A 292 10.19 -12.56 12.78
C GLN A 292 10.79 -12.55 11.37
N SER A 293 10.74 -13.69 10.66
CA SER A 293 11.28 -13.80 9.30
C SER A 293 10.55 -12.90 8.32
N MET A 294 9.21 -12.89 8.31
CA MET A 294 8.47 -11.98 7.42
C MET A 294 8.70 -10.51 7.77
N LYS A 295 8.96 -10.17 9.04
CA LYS A 295 9.31 -8.79 9.43
C LYS A 295 10.70 -8.41 8.91
N ALA A 296 11.68 -9.30 9.04
CA ALA A 296 13.04 -9.09 8.55
C ALA A 296 13.08 -8.95 7.02
N VAL A 297 12.41 -9.85 6.28
CA VAL A 297 12.31 -9.79 4.81
C VAL A 297 11.65 -8.49 4.33
N ARG A 298 10.63 -8.00 5.04
CA ARG A 298 9.99 -6.71 4.69
C ARG A 298 10.93 -5.54 4.91
N MET A 299 11.60 -5.50 6.07
CA MET A 299 12.56 -4.45 6.38
C MET A 299 13.68 -4.41 5.34
N SER A 300 14.26 -5.55 4.96
CA SER A 300 15.30 -5.56 3.91
C SER A 300 14.75 -5.09 2.55
N THR A 301 13.58 -5.59 2.14
CA THR A 301 12.95 -5.20 0.86
C THR A 301 12.64 -3.70 0.76
N GLU A 302 12.11 -3.10 1.84
CA GLU A 302 11.79 -1.66 1.87
C GLU A 302 13.03 -0.77 1.72
N HIS A 303 14.15 -1.15 2.34
CA HIS A 303 15.40 -0.40 2.26
C HIS A 303 16.09 -0.57 0.90
N SER A 304 16.05 -1.78 0.32
CA SER A 304 16.56 -2.05 -1.02
C SER A 304 15.86 -1.24 -2.11
N HIS A 305 14.55 -0.97 -2.00
CA HIS A 305 13.85 -0.10 -2.95
C HIS A 305 14.15 1.39 -2.77
N SER A 306 14.56 1.80 -1.57
CA SER A 306 14.87 3.20 -1.26
C SER A 306 16.27 3.61 -1.73
N VAL A 307 17.20 2.65 -1.77
CA VAL A 307 18.52 2.80 -2.38
C VAL A 307 18.36 2.42 -3.87
N GLY A 308 18.00 3.39 -4.70
CA GLY A 308 17.83 3.16 -6.14
C GLY A 308 19.02 2.38 -6.72
N ASP A 309 18.70 1.31 -7.45
CA ASP A 309 19.66 0.42 -8.10
C ASP A 309 20.79 1.23 -8.78
N PRO A 310 22.06 1.10 -8.35
CA PRO A 310 23.18 1.85 -8.91
C PRO A 310 23.41 1.56 -10.41
N HIS A 311 22.74 0.54 -10.98
CA HIS A 311 22.81 0.21 -12.41
C HIS A 311 21.73 0.86 -13.28
N ARG A 312 20.75 1.59 -12.72
CA ARG A 312 19.81 2.38 -13.53
C ARG A 312 20.35 3.78 -13.77
N PRO A 313 20.53 4.24 -15.02
CA PRO A 313 20.85 5.63 -15.29
C PRO A 313 19.72 6.50 -14.73
N VAL A 314 20.08 7.42 -13.84
CA VAL A 314 19.18 8.47 -13.33
C VAL A 314 18.67 9.26 -14.51
N SER A 315 17.44 8.99 -14.93
CA SER A 315 16.71 9.79 -15.91
C SER A 315 16.61 11.20 -15.36
N ARG A 316 17.47 12.11 -15.85
CA ARG A 316 17.36 13.56 -15.66
C ARG A 316 16.06 14.04 -16.30
N SER A 317 14.95 13.92 -15.59
CA SER A 317 13.72 14.63 -15.88
C SER A 317 13.80 16.00 -15.21
N GLY A 318 13.93 17.06 -16.02
CA GLY A 318 13.84 18.45 -15.53
C GLY A 318 15.00 19.37 -15.92
N ARG A 319 15.27 19.54 -17.22
CA ARG A 319 15.95 20.75 -17.73
C ARG A 319 15.38 21.15 -19.09
N ARG A 320 14.19 21.77 -19.06
CA ARG A 320 13.75 22.70 -20.11
C ARG A 320 14.21 24.09 -19.69
N GLY A 321 15.11 24.69 -20.48
CA GLY A 321 15.58 26.04 -20.24
C GLY A 321 16.91 26.30 -20.95
N ASN A 322 16.80 26.89 -22.14
CA ASN A 322 17.84 27.59 -22.88
C ASN A 322 18.85 26.75 -23.71
N LYS A 323 18.46 26.47 -24.96
CA LYS A 323 19.40 26.24 -26.08
C LYS A 323 19.56 27.59 -26.78
N ASN A 324 20.69 28.26 -26.56
CA ASN A 324 21.39 29.15 -27.50
C ASN A 324 22.53 29.87 -26.76
N ALA A 325 23.64 29.14 -26.56
CA ALA A 325 24.96 29.72 -26.35
C ALA A 325 25.99 28.67 -26.78
N THR A 326 26.56 28.86 -27.97
CA THR A 326 27.71 28.14 -28.53
C THR A 326 29.02 28.64 -27.88
N PRO A 327 30.16 27.93 -28.06
CA PRO A 327 31.01 27.48 -26.96
C PRO A 327 32.31 28.25 -26.84
N THR A 328 32.86 28.35 -25.63
CA THR A 328 34.28 28.71 -25.43
C THR A 328 34.92 27.89 -24.31
N HIS A 329 35.98 27.18 -24.70
CA HIS A 329 37.16 26.78 -23.93
C HIS A 329 37.01 25.90 -22.67
N GLY A 330 37.31 24.62 -22.89
CA GLY A 330 38.32 23.83 -22.19
C GLY A 330 38.55 24.04 -20.69
N PHE A 331 38.10 23.07 -19.90
CA PHE A 331 38.88 22.59 -18.75
C PHE A 331 38.70 21.08 -18.61
N LYS A 332 39.71 20.32 -19.07
CA LYS A 332 39.90 18.92 -18.68
C LYS A 332 40.45 18.94 -17.25
N SER A 333 39.69 18.42 -16.29
CA SER A 333 40.28 17.98 -15.02
C SER A 333 39.69 16.62 -14.64
N SER A 334 40.52 15.61 -14.86
CA SER A 334 40.48 14.26 -14.33
C SER A 334 40.13 14.23 -12.84
N LEU A 335 39.09 13.48 -12.47
CA LEU A 335 38.88 12.95 -11.12
C LEU A 335 38.24 11.56 -11.26
N ARG A 336 39.10 10.55 -11.49
CA ARG A 336 38.79 9.14 -11.19
C ARG A 336 38.81 8.98 -9.66
N PRO A 337 37.87 8.26 -9.03
CA PRO A 337 38.05 7.84 -7.65
C PRO A 337 39.05 6.68 -7.60
N GLN A 338 40.23 6.93 -7.02
CA GLN A 338 41.09 5.86 -6.51
C GLN A 338 40.50 5.36 -5.18
N SER A 339 39.81 4.23 -5.23
CA SER A 339 39.44 3.45 -4.04
C SER A 339 40.01 2.05 -4.20
N ASN A 340 41.31 1.87 -3.91
CA ASN A 340 41.91 0.55 -3.66
C ASN A 340 43.34 0.61 -3.05
N LYS A 341 43.65 1.59 -2.19
CA LYS A 341 44.98 1.68 -1.53
C LYS A 341 44.96 2.01 -0.03
N PHE A 342 43.87 1.73 0.68
CA PHE A 342 43.78 1.98 2.13
C PHE A 342 43.70 0.74 3.03
N LEU A 343 43.83 -0.48 2.51
CA LEU A 343 43.78 -1.72 3.31
C LEU A 343 45.07 -2.56 3.30
N GLN A 344 46.23 -1.98 2.94
CA GLN A 344 47.48 -2.76 2.88
C GLN A 344 48.70 -2.03 3.47
N ARG A 345 48.48 -1.21 4.51
CA ARG A 345 49.55 -0.47 5.19
C ARG A 345 49.43 -0.43 6.72
N GLN A 346 48.89 -1.50 7.33
CA GLN A 346 48.96 -1.72 8.79
C GLN A 346 49.67 -3.04 9.19
N SER A 347 50.31 -3.74 8.25
CA SER A 347 51.02 -5.00 8.55
C SER A 347 52.50 -5.00 8.18
N THR A 348 53.16 -3.84 8.19
CA THR A 348 54.62 -3.73 8.10
C THR A 348 55.10 -2.44 8.77
N LEU A 349 55.45 -2.52 10.05
CA LEU A 349 56.59 -1.88 10.72
C LEU A 349 56.40 -1.97 12.24
N SER A 350 57.23 -2.83 12.84
CA SER A 350 57.74 -2.83 14.24
C SER A 350 56.76 -2.61 15.38
#